data_AF-A0A8T5RVP2-F1
#
_entry.id   AF-A0A8T5RVP2-F1
#
_cell.length_a   1.000
_cell.length_b   1.000
_cell.length_c   1.000
_cell.angle_alpha   90.00
_cell.angle_beta   90.00
_cell.angle_gamma   90.00
#
_symmetry.space_group_name_H-M   'P 1'
#
loop_
_entity.id
_entity.type
_entity.pdbx_description
1 polymer ?
#
loop_
_entity_poly.entity_id
_entity_poly.type
_entity_poly.pdbx_seq_one_letter_code
_entity_poly.pdbx_strand_id
1 'polypeptide(L)'
;MSGIGPMYPNEKPENPYVLVSYAGHLLGNYSSRLCAGCGYGIIGHIFTRLFEDEKLDPKLYPLVLGIGCYSQMLLTVHYATQKVLSLHG
;
A
#
# COMPACT_ATOMS: atom_id res chain seq x y z
N MET A 1 -24.18 -6.08 -0.02
CA MET A 1 -22.84 -5.92 -0.62
C MET A 1 -22.02 -5.04 0.31
N SER A 2 -21.09 -5.62 1.06
CA SER A 2 -20.21 -4.89 1.98
C SER A 2 -19.40 -3.87 1.19
N GLY A 3 -19.41 -2.59 1.56
CA GLY A 3 -18.67 -1.48 0.92
C GLY A 3 -17.14 -1.57 1.02
N ILE A 4 -16.62 -2.79 1.19
CA ILE A 4 -15.23 -3.17 1.06
C ILE A 4 -15.09 -3.53 -0.42
N GLY A 5 -14.22 -2.84 -1.15
CA GLY A 5 -14.05 -3.02 -2.60
C GLY A 5 -13.76 -4.48 -3.01
N PRO A 6 -13.64 -4.75 -4.32
CA PRO A 6 -13.46 -6.10 -4.82
C PRO A 6 -12.23 -6.77 -4.17
N MET A 7 -12.45 -7.90 -3.49
CA MET A 7 -11.39 -8.78 -3.02
C MET A 7 -11.08 -9.78 -4.13
N TYR A 8 -9.86 -9.73 -4.66
CA TYR A 8 -9.42 -10.64 -5.71
C TYR A 8 -8.75 -11.87 -5.09
N PRO A 9 -9.03 -13.10 -5.61
CA PRO A 9 -8.31 -14.30 -5.18
C PRO A 9 -6.81 -14.16 -5.50
N ASN A 10 -5.96 -14.66 -4.60
CA ASN A 10 -4.50 -14.60 -4.76
C ASN A 10 -4.07 -15.66 -5.80
N GLU A 11 -3.93 -15.28 -7.07
CA GLU A 11 -3.59 -16.20 -8.19
C GLU A 11 -2.13 -16.66 -8.21
N LYS A 12 -1.26 -16.08 -7.39
CA LYS A 12 0.21 -16.25 -7.39
C LYS A 12 0.72 -16.54 -5.97
N PRO A 13 1.96 -17.04 -5.80
CA PRO A 13 2.57 -17.11 -4.47
C PRO A 13 2.36 -15.80 -3.74
N GLU A 14 1.97 -15.89 -2.47
CA GLU A 14 1.70 -14.72 -1.64
C GLU A 14 2.82 -13.71 -1.80
N ASN A 15 2.46 -12.48 -2.16
CA ASN A 15 3.44 -11.42 -2.26
C ASN A 15 4.20 -11.36 -0.91
N PRO A 16 5.53 -11.50 -0.91
CA PRO A 16 6.30 -11.64 0.33
C PRO A 16 6.15 -10.43 1.26
N TYR A 17 5.70 -9.29 0.72
CA TYR A 17 5.48 -8.05 1.45
C TYR A 17 4.02 -7.84 1.88
N VAL A 18 3.13 -8.84 1.74
CA VAL A 18 1.70 -8.72 2.10
C VAL A 18 1.55 -8.23 3.54
N LEU A 19 2.15 -8.92 4.50
CA LEU A 19 2.04 -8.60 5.92
C LEU A 19 2.73 -7.27 6.31
N VAL A 20 3.55 -6.74 5.41
CA VAL A 20 4.31 -5.51 5.61
C VAL A 20 3.58 -4.30 5.03
N SER A 21 2.72 -4.50 4.03
CA SER A 21 1.81 -3.45 3.56
C SER A 21 0.77 -3.09 4.63
N TYR A 22 0.29 -1.84 4.66
CA TYR A 22 -0.66 -1.38 5.69
C TYR A 22 -1.94 -2.23 5.73
N ALA A 23 -2.56 -2.48 4.57
CA ALA A 23 -3.78 -3.28 4.51
C ALA A 23 -3.52 -4.76 4.82
N GLY A 24 -2.40 -5.33 4.37
CA GLY A 24 -2.06 -6.72 4.69
C GLY A 24 -1.64 -6.93 6.14
N HIS A 25 -1.02 -5.93 6.78
CA HIS A 25 -0.77 -5.93 8.22
C HIS A 25 -2.08 -5.93 9.02
N LEU A 26 -3.08 -5.16 8.58
CA LEU A 26 -4.38 -5.03 9.27
C LEU A 26 -5.33 -6.21 9.01
N LEU A 27 -5.35 -6.74 7.79
CA LEU A 27 -6.34 -7.71 7.32
C LEU A 27 -5.76 -9.13 7.13
N GLY A 28 -4.46 -9.31 7.30
CA GLY A 28 -3.77 -10.56 7.00
C GLY A 28 -3.75 -10.93 5.51
N ASN A 29 -4.13 -10.01 4.62
CA ASN A 29 -4.25 -10.27 3.19
C ASN A 29 -4.08 -8.99 2.36
N TYR A 30 -3.65 -9.13 1.10
CA TYR A 30 -3.55 -8.01 0.19
C TYR A 30 -4.94 -7.39 -0.06
N SER A 31 -5.01 -6.07 0.05
CA SER A 31 -6.23 -5.32 -0.23
C SER A 31 -5.87 -3.96 -0.81
N SER A 32 -6.57 -3.58 -1.87
CA SER A 32 -6.36 -2.32 -2.58
C SER A 32 -7.69 -1.82 -3.13
N ARG A 33 -7.85 -0.49 -3.18
CA ARG A 33 -8.96 0.17 -3.87
C ARG A 33 -8.59 0.66 -5.27
N LEU A 34 -7.40 0.31 -5.74
CA LEU A 34 -6.94 0.64 -7.08
C LEU A 34 -7.56 -0.31 -8.11
N CYS A 35 -7.74 0.16 -9.34
CA CYS A 35 -8.17 -0.68 -10.46
C CYS A 35 -7.17 -1.82 -10.70
N ALA A 36 -7.64 -2.93 -11.26
CA ALA A 36 -6.75 -3.99 -11.74
C ALA A 36 -5.76 -3.42 -12.77
N GLY A 37 -4.46 -3.70 -12.58
CA GLY A 37 -3.38 -3.16 -13.42
C GLY A 37 -3.02 -1.69 -13.18
N CYS A 38 -3.54 -1.05 -12.14
CA CYS A 38 -3.22 0.34 -11.83
C CYS A 38 -1.73 0.53 -11.47
N GLY A 39 -1.07 1.47 -12.14
CA GLY A 39 0.34 1.81 -11.91
C GLY A 39 0.65 2.28 -10.47
N TYR A 40 -0.29 2.87 -9.76
CA TYR A 40 -0.08 3.24 -8.35
C TYR A 40 0.13 2.03 -7.43
N GLY A 41 -0.41 0.87 -7.82
CA GLY A 41 -0.25 -0.37 -7.07
C GLY A 41 1.20 -0.84 -7.08
N ILE A 42 1.87 -0.78 -8.24
CA ILE A 42 3.28 -1.16 -8.34
C ILE A 42 4.18 -0.17 -7.59
N ILE A 43 3.87 1.13 -7.63
CA ILE A 43 4.64 2.14 -6.89
C ILE A 43 4.59 1.86 -5.37
N GLY A 44 3.40 1.56 -4.83
CA GLY A 44 3.26 1.23 -3.40
C GLY A 44 4.03 -0.03 -3.01
N HIS A 45 4.08 -1.03 -3.89
CA HIS A 45 4.89 -2.24 -3.65
C HIS A 45 6.39 -1.99 -3.72
N ILE A 46 6.87 -1.20 -4.68
CA ILE A 46 8.29 -0.81 -4.76
C ILE A 46 8.71 -0.08 -3.48
N PHE A 47 7.86 0.83 -2.99
CA PHE A 47 8.12 1.55 -1.75
C PHE A 47 8.26 0.57 -0.58
N THR A 48 7.29 -0.33 -0.39
CA THR A 48 7.35 -1.33 0.70
C THR A 48 8.58 -2.21 0.61
N ARG A 49 8.92 -2.68 -0.60
CA ARG A 49 10.13 -3.47 -0.84
C ARG A 49 11.39 -2.71 -0.45
N LEU A 50 11.49 -1.42 -0.76
CA LEU A 50 12.65 -0.61 -0.41
C LEU A 50 12.88 -0.57 1.11
N PHE A 51 11.83 -0.42 1.92
CA PHE A 51 11.98 -0.40 3.37
C PHE A 51 12.45 -1.76 3.92
N GLU A 52 11.89 -2.85 3.40
CA GLU A 52 12.19 -4.20 3.88
C GLU A 52 13.56 -4.70 3.42
N ASP A 53 13.87 -4.57 2.13
CA ASP A 53 15.10 -5.09 1.54
C ASP A 53 16.32 -4.29 2.01
N GLU A 54 16.21 -2.95 2.07
CA GLU A 54 17.29 -2.06 2.49
C GLU A 54 17.29 -1.78 3.99
N LYS A 55 16.33 -2.34 4.74
CA LYS A 55 16.17 -2.15 6.20
C LYS A 55 16.13 -0.69 6.63
N LEU A 56 15.45 0.15 5.83
CA LEU A 56 15.26 1.57 6.15
C LEU A 56 14.26 1.70 7.31
N ASP A 57 14.50 2.62 8.23
CA ASP A 57 13.52 2.94 9.28
C ASP A 57 12.31 3.68 8.67
N PRO A 58 11.12 3.06 8.62
CA PRO A 58 9.94 3.66 8.01
C PRO A 58 9.48 4.98 8.67
N LYS A 59 9.91 5.23 9.91
CA LYS A 59 9.55 6.45 10.66
C LYS A 59 10.36 7.67 10.23
N LEU A 60 11.52 7.47 9.59
CA LEU A 60 12.38 8.55 9.12
C LEU A 60 11.95 9.11 7.75
N TYR A 61 11.10 8.38 7.01
CA TYR A 61 10.74 8.71 5.63
C TYR A 61 9.21 8.85 5.50
N PRO A 62 8.64 10.03 5.83
CA PRO A 62 7.21 10.26 5.69
C PRO A 62 6.80 10.20 4.22
N LEU A 63 5.73 9.46 3.94
CA LEU A 63 5.08 9.44 2.64
C LEU A 63 4.01 10.53 2.59
N VAL A 64 4.28 11.57 1.79
CA VAL A 64 3.32 12.64 1.51
C VAL A 64 2.60 12.32 0.20
N LEU A 65 1.29 12.15 0.28
CA LEU A 65 0.42 11.97 -0.87
C LEU A 65 -0.60 13.09 -0.88
N GLY A 66 -0.86 13.69 -2.04
CA GLY A 66 -2.05 14.48 -2.22
C GLY A 66 -3.37 13.69 -2.31
N ILE A 67 -4.46 14.42 -2.60
CA ILE A 67 -5.81 13.86 -2.77
C ILE A 67 -6.04 13.44 -4.24
N GLY A 68 -6.37 12.18 -4.45
CA GLY A 68 -6.70 11.61 -5.75
C GLY A 68 -6.73 10.07 -5.71
N CYS A 69 -6.75 9.42 -6.87
CA CYS A 69 -6.69 7.95 -6.95
C CYS A 69 -5.46 7.38 -6.24
N TYR A 70 -4.33 8.09 -6.31
CA TYR A 70 -3.08 7.70 -5.67
C TYR A 70 -3.11 7.81 -4.13
N SER A 71 -4.08 8.50 -3.51
CA SER A 71 -4.27 8.47 -2.05
C SER A 71 -4.57 7.05 -1.54
N GLN A 72 -5.05 6.14 -2.40
CA GLN A 72 -5.26 4.74 -2.03
C GLN A 72 -3.95 3.96 -1.86
N MET A 73 -2.80 4.51 -2.28
CA MET A 73 -1.48 3.91 -2.05
C MET A 73 -1.17 3.76 -0.55
N LEU A 74 -1.82 4.54 0.32
CA LEU A 74 -1.74 4.37 1.78
C LEU A 74 -2.02 2.95 2.26
N LEU A 75 -2.82 2.19 1.50
CA LEU A 75 -3.18 0.81 1.81
C LEU A 75 -2.11 -0.19 1.40
N THR A 76 -1.28 0.15 0.41
CA THR A 76 -0.31 -0.77 -0.22
C THR A 76 1.14 -0.50 0.19
N VAL A 77 1.40 0.64 0.83
CA VAL A 77 2.73 1.00 1.37
C VAL A 77 2.96 0.41 2.77
N HIS A 78 4.22 0.40 3.20
CA HIS A 78 4.66 -0.15 4.47
C HIS A 78 3.82 0.35 5.67
N TYR A 79 3.43 -0.56 6.57
CA TYR A 79 2.46 -0.28 7.64
C TYR A 79 2.94 0.83 8.61
N ALA A 80 4.23 0.85 8.93
CA ALA A 80 4.84 1.80 9.87
C ALA A 80 5.22 3.16 9.28
N THR A 81 5.12 3.38 7.96
CA THR A 81 5.45 4.69 7.38
C THR A 81 4.44 5.73 7.84
N GLN A 82 4.92 6.93 8.12
CA GLN A 82 4.04 8.08 8.34
C GLN A 82 3.36 8.45 7.02
N LYS A 83 2.05 8.61 7.07
CA LYS A 83 1.17 8.78 5.92
C LYS A 83 0.51 10.14 6.02
N VAL A 84 0.91 11.09 5.20
CA VAL A 84 0.39 12.46 5.22
C VAL A 84 -0.44 12.70 3.96
N LEU A 85 -1.74 12.97 4.14
CA LEU A 85 -2.61 13.43 3.07
C LEU A 85 -2.61 14.95 3.05
N SER A 86 -2.12 15.55 1.96
CA SER A 86 -2.15 16.99 1.75
C SER A 86 -3.11 17.37 0.61
N LEU A 87 -3.93 18.39 0.81
CA LEU A 87 -4.65 19.01 -0.32
C LEU A 87 -3.58 19.68 -1.19
N HIS A 88 -3.26 19.07 -2.33
CA HIS A 88 -2.55 19.77 -3.39
C HIS A 88 -3.62 20.54 -4.18
N GLY A 89 -3.52 21.88 -4.13
CA GLY A 89 -4.29 22.80 -4.97
C GLY A 89 -3.46 23.18 -6.19
#